data_AF-A0A535X9P9-F1
#
_entry.id   AF-A0A535X9P9-F1
#
_cell.length_a   1.000
_cell.length_b   1.000
_cell.length_c   1.000
_cell.angle_alpha   90.00
_cell.angle_beta   90.00
_cell.angle_gamma   90.00
#
_symmetry.space_group_name_H-M   'P 1'
#
loop_
_entity.id
_entity.type
_entity.pdbx_description
1 polymer ?
#
loop_
_entity_poly.entity_id
_entity_poly.type
_entity_poly.pdbx_seq_one_letter_code
_entity_poly.pdbx_strand_id
1 'polypeptide(L)'
;MIRLDRADPRYPRALLDLGSPPDPVWVEGDATLLGRRAISIVGTRRMSPYGARIARELASTTAQLGVIVVSGLAQGIDSVGHEAALESRGATIAVLGAGLPRCLQDLRGRRRMLARDIAANGALVSEFPPQAPPQTWTFAQRNATIAALGAFTVVVEAPRDSGALITAAYARRLGRGVYAIPGPVGASGSEGTNGLIASGHARALIGAAMLRELLGQPREAAAPAVVSLDARLLDALAAGPADADTLARSLGLAAPALATVIARLVIRGAITSAPDGRLVRR
;
A
#
# COMPACT_ATOMS: atom_id res chain seq x y z
N MET A 1 -24.03 12.99 -11.87
CA MET A 1 -22.72 13.23 -12.51
C MET A 1 -22.48 14.72 -12.58
N ILE A 2 -21.28 15.15 -12.20
CA ILE A 2 -20.84 16.54 -12.08
C ILE A 2 -19.77 16.78 -13.15
N ARG A 3 -19.84 17.91 -13.86
CA ARG A 3 -18.80 18.39 -14.78
C ARG A 3 -18.04 19.51 -14.08
N LEU A 4 -16.74 19.36 -13.92
CA LEU A 4 -15.85 20.37 -13.34
C LEU A 4 -14.92 20.87 -14.44
N ASP A 5 -15.05 22.14 -14.80
CA ASP A 5 -14.04 22.82 -15.61
C ASP A 5 -12.98 23.46 -14.72
N ARG A 6 -11.91 24.00 -15.32
CA ARG A 6 -10.81 24.63 -14.57
C ARG A 6 -11.21 25.85 -13.74
N ALA A 7 -12.37 26.46 -14.00
CA ALA A 7 -12.86 27.60 -13.23
C ALA A 7 -13.64 27.16 -11.98
N ASP A 8 -14.13 25.91 -11.93
CA ASP A 8 -14.83 25.37 -10.75
C ASP A 8 -13.85 25.28 -9.56
N PRO A 9 -14.20 25.82 -8.38
CA PRO A 9 -13.35 25.75 -7.18
C PRO A 9 -13.02 24.33 -6.71
N ARG A 10 -13.84 23.33 -7.10
CA ARG A 10 -13.62 21.91 -6.78
C ARG A 10 -12.73 21.21 -7.81
N TYR A 11 -12.36 21.88 -8.91
CA TYR A 11 -11.41 21.33 -9.86
C TYR A 11 -10.06 21.10 -9.15
N PRO A 12 -9.53 19.88 -9.18
CA PRO A 12 -8.28 19.56 -8.50
C PRO A 12 -7.11 20.33 -9.11
N ARG A 13 -6.60 21.32 -8.36
CA ARG A 13 -5.44 22.13 -8.78
C ARG A 13 -4.22 21.28 -9.13
N ALA A 14 -4.08 20.11 -8.50
CA ALA A 14 -3.01 19.16 -8.76
C ALA A 14 -3.00 18.60 -10.20
N LEU A 15 -4.12 18.69 -10.93
CA LEU A 15 -4.16 18.34 -12.36
C LEU A 15 -3.55 19.43 -13.26
N LEU A 16 -3.44 20.67 -12.78
CA LEU A 16 -2.81 21.75 -13.53
C LEU A 16 -1.29 21.55 -13.68
N ASP A 17 -0.70 20.68 -12.85
CA ASP A 17 0.71 20.29 -12.96
C ASP A 17 0.99 19.41 -14.19
N LEU A 18 -0.06 18.82 -14.79
CA LEU A 18 0.08 18.04 -16.01
C LEU A 18 0.40 18.95 -17.19
N GLY A 19 1.25 18.50 -18.11
CA GLY A 19 1.55 19.25 -19.34
C GLY A 19 0.32 19.50 -20.23
N SER A 20 -0.71 18.66 -20.10
CA SER A 20 -2.02 18.85 -20.72
C SER A 20 -3.12 18.55 -19.69
N PRO A 21 -3.49 19.52 -18.83
CA PRO A 21 -4.49 19.31 -17.78
C PRO A 21 -5.86 18.98 -18.41
N PRO A 22 -6.54 17.90 -17.97
CA PRO A 22 -7.85 17.54 -18.52
C PRO A 22 -8.89 18.61 -18.17
N ASP A 23 -9.63 19.09 -19.17
CA ASP A 23 -10.67 20.10 -18.97
C ASP A 23 -11.83 19.87 -19.96
N PRO A 24 -13.04 19.54 -19.47
CA PRO A 24 -13.41 19.33 -18.08
C PRO A 24 -12.98 17.95 -17.55
N VAL A 25 -13.23 17.71 -16.26
CA VAL A 25 -13.32 16.36 -15.68
C VAL A 25 -14.76 16.05 -15.27
N TRP A 26 -15.15 14.78 -15.38
CA TRP A 26 -16.45 14.26 -14.99
C TRP A 26 -16.34 13.46 -13.71
N VAL A 27 -17.26 13.71 -12.78
CA VAL A 27 -17.27 13.09 -11.44
C VAL A 27 -18.63 12.46 -11.13
N GLU A 28 -18.61 11.28 -10.52
CA GLU A 28 -19.77 10.64 -9.89
C GLU A 28 -19.42 10.28 -8.45
N GLY A 29 -20.24 10.72 -7.50
CA GLY A 29 -19.93 10.71 -6.06
C GLY A 29 -19.52 12.10 -5.55
N ASP A 30 -18.70 12.14 -4.51
CA ASP A 30 -18.33 13.37 -3.80
C ASP A 30 -17.14 14.08 -4.47
N ALA A 31 -17.44 15.14 -5.22
CA ALA A 31 -16.44 15.98 -5.89
C ALA A 31 -15.52 16.74 -4.92
N THR A 32 -15.91 16.94 -3.65
CA THR A 32 -15.08 17.68 -2.68
C THR A 32 -13.82 16.91 -2.29
N LEU A 33 -13.80 15.59 -2.50
CA LEU A 33 -12.64 14.74 -2.23
C LEU A 33 -11.45 15.01 -3.15
N LEU A 34 -11.68 15.56 -4.35
CA LEU A 34 -10.62 15.81 -5.34
C LEU A 34 -9.62 16.88 -4.88
N GLY A 35 -10.01 17.75 -3.95
CA GLY A 35 -9.12 18.74 -3.32
C GLY A 35 -8.45 18.26 -2.04
N ARG A 36 -8.78 17.05 -1.55
CA ARG A 36 -8.23 16.51 -0.30
C ARG A 36 -6.87 15.85 -0.53
N ARG A 37 -6.08 15.76 0.54
CA ARG A 37 -4.81 15.04 0.51
C ARG A 37 -5.05 13.57 0.15
N ALA A 38 -4.30 13.09 -0.82
CA ALA A 38 -4.44 11.73 -1.35
C ALA A 38 -3.07 11.10 -1.67
N ILE A 39 -3.02 9.78 -1.81
CA ILE A 39 -1.89 9.05 -2.39
C ILE A 39 -2.38 8.05 -3.41
N SER A 40 -1.53 7.74 -4.38
CA SER A 40 -1.87 6.77 -5.42
C SER A 40 -1.33 5.39 -5.04
N ILE A 41 -2.18 4.37 -5.03
CA ILE A 41 -1.78 2.97 -4.79
C ILE A 41 -2.13 2.18 -6.05
N VAL A 42 -1.11 1.65 -6.72
CA VAL A 42 -1.26 0.99 -8.03
C VAL A 42 -0.48 -0.31 -8.11
N GLY A 43 -0.86 -1.19 -9.01
CA GLY A 43 -0.08 -2.39 -9.29
C GLY A 43 -0.68 -3.30 -10.36
N THR A 44 -0.19 -4.53 -10.38
CA THR A 44 -0.55 -5.55 -11.36
C THR A 44 -2.01 -5.98 -11.26
N ARG A 45 -2.59 -6.35 -12.41
CA ARG A 45 -3.92 -6.96 -12.49
C ARG A 45 -3.95 -8.41 -11.99
N ARG A 46 -2.79 -9.07 -12.03
CA ARG A 46 -2.57 -10.44 -11.55
C ARG A 46 -1.65 -10.37 -10.33
N MET A 47 -2.24 -10.01 -9.19
CA MET A 47 -1.52 -9.86 -7.92
C MET A 47 -1.32 -11.21 -7.23
N SER A 48 -0.24 -11.33 -6.47
CA SER A 48 -0.02 -12.45 -5.56
C SER A 48 -0.83 -12.28 -4.26
N PRO A 49 -0.97 -13.33 -3.42
CA PRO A 49 -1.51 -13.17 -2.07
C PRO A 49 -0.71 -12.16 -1.23
N TYR A 50 0.61 -12.09 -1.43
CA TYR A 50 1.46 -11.08 -0.81
C TYR A 50 1.08 -9.66 -1.25
N GLY A 51 0.96 -9.42 -2.56
CA GLY A 51 0.56 -8.13 -3.11
C GLY A 51 -0.83 -7.71 -2.63
N ALA A 52 -1.79 -8.64 -2.59
CA ALA A 52 -3.13 -8.38 -2.07
C ALA A 52 -3.11 -7.99 -0.57
N ARG A 53 -2.32 -8.68 0.24
CA ARG A 53 -2.17 -8.36 1.67
C ARG A 53 -1.55 -6.97 1.86
N ILE A 54 -0.47 -6.67 1.14
CA ILE A 54 0.21 -5.37 1.23
C ILE A 54 -0.69 -4.23 0.73
N ALA A 55 -1.36 -4.39 -0.41
CA ALA A 55 -2.27 -3.38 -0.93
C ALA A 55 -3.37 -3.04 0.08
N ARG A 56 -3.96 -4.07 0.72
CA ARG A 56 -4.95 -3.90 1.77
C ARG A 56 -4.38 -3.15 2.98
N GLU A 57 -3.23 -3.58 3.49
CA GLU A 57 -2.58 -2.96 4.65
C GLU A 57 -2.29 -1.46 4.42
N LEU A 58 -1.73 -1.11 3.25
CA LEU A 58 -1.38 0.26 2.90
C LEU A 58 -2.63 1.13 2.70
N ALA A 59 -3.63 0.62 2.00
CA ALA A 59 -4.88 1.35 1.76
C ALA A 59 -5.68 1.56 3.04
N SER A 60 -5.80 0.54 3.90
CA SER A 60 -6.43 0.67 5.22
C SER A 60 -5.70 1.68 6.10
N THR A 61 -4.36 1.62 6.13
CA THR A 61 -3.55 2.60 6.88
C THR A 61 -3.78 4.02 6.36
N THR A 62 -3.80 4.19 5.04
CA THR A 62 -4.04 5.49 4.40
C THR A 62 -5.41 6.06 4.79
N ALA A 63 -6.45 5.23 4.68
CA ALA A 63 -7.82 5.59 5.01
C ALA A 63 -7.99 5.96 6.50
N GLN A 64 -7.39 5.19 7.41
CA GLN A 64 -7.41 5.46 8.85
C GLN A 64 -6.75 6.79 9.22
N LEU A 65 -5.82 7.29 8.41
CA LEU A 65 -5.18 8.59 8.58
C LEU A 65 -6.00 9.74 7.95
N GLY A 66 -7.19 9.48 7.42
CA GLY A 66 -8.04 10.47 6.76
C GLY A 66 -7.49 10.93 5.40
N VAL A 67 -6.54 10.18 4.83
CA VAL A 67 -5.96 10.42 3.51
C VAL A 67 -6.70 9.58 2.46
N ILE A 68 -6.90 10.14 1.27
CA ILE A 68 -7.66 9.49 0.21
C ILE A 68 -6.76 8.52 -0.58
N VAL A 69 -7.25 7.32 -0.84
CA VAL A 69 -6.60 6.39 -1.78
C VAL A 69 -7.08 6.71 -3.19
N VAL A 70 -6.15 6.94 -4.14
CA VAL A 70 -6.43 7.12 -5.57
C VAL A 70 -5.94 5.89 -6.33
N SER A 71 -6.78 5.33 -7.19
CA SER A 71 -6.37 4.23 -8.07
C SER A 71 -7.26 4.15 -9.31
N GLY A 72 -7.08 3.10 -10.12
CA GLY A 72 -7.69 2.99 -11.44
C GLY A 72 -8.92 2.09 -11.54
N LEU A 73 -9.40 1.48 -10.45
CA LEU A 73 -10.43 0.44 -10.48
C LEU A 73 -10.12 -0.75 -11.42
N ALA A 74 -8.84 -0.97 -11.76
CA ALA A 74 -8.44 -2.18 -12.46
C ALA A 74 -8.66 -3.41 -11.57
N GLN A 75 -8.75 -4.59 -12.17
CA GLN A 75 -8.65 -5.83 -11.39
C GLN A 75 -7.29 -5.87 -10.66
N GLY A 76 -7.20 -6.59 -9.55
CA GLY A 76 -5.94 -6.78 -8.82
C GLY A 76 -5.73 -5.70 -7.76
N ILE A 77 -4.51 -5.14 -7.70
CA ILE A 77 -4.08 -4.20 -6.66
C ILE A 77 -5.03 -3.00 -6.53
N ASP A 78 -5.45 -2.41 -7.65
CA ASP A 78 -6.35 -1.25 -7.65
C ASP A 78 -7.68 -1.55 -6.94
N SER A 79 -8.34 -2.67 -7.28
CA SER A 79 -9.60 -3.07 -6.65
C SER A 79 -9.42 -3.33 -5.15
N VAL A 80 -8.35 -4.03 -4.75
CA VAL A 80 -8.06 -4.29 -3.33
C VAL A 80 -7.80 -3.00 -2.55
N GLY A 81 -7.09 -2.05 -3.15
CA GLY A 81 -6.83 -0.75 -2.53
C GLY A 81 -8.12 0.02 -2.27
N HIS A 82 -9.04 0.05 -3.24
CA HIS A 82 -10.36 0.68 -3.07
C HIS A 82 -11.21 -0.04 -2.01
N GLU A 83 -11.31 -1.38 -2.08
CA GLU A 83 -12.06 -2.20 -1.12
C GLU A 83 -11.57 -1.93 0.32
N ALA A 84 -10.26 -2.01 0.55
CA ALA A 84 -9.66 -1.83 1.86
C ALA A 84 -9.83 -0.41 2.42
N ALA A 85 -9.80 0.62 1.56
CA ALA A 85 -10.06 2.00 1.95
C ALA A 85 -11.51 2.18 2.45
N LEU A 86 -12.48 1.61 1.72
CA LEU A 86 -13.90 1.66 2.07
C LEU A 86 -14.22 0.84 3.32
N GLU A 87 -13.67 -0.37 3.44
CA GLU A 87 -13.79 -1.23 4.64
C GLU A 87 -13.27 -0.52 5.90
N SER A 88 -12.28 0.36 5.74
CA SER A 88 -11.72 1.18 6.83
C SER A 88 -12.52 2.44 7.11
N ARG A 89 -13.73 2.57 6.52
CA ARG A 89 -14.60 3.77 6.59
C ARG A 89 -13.93 5.06 6.09
N GLY A 90 -12.90 4.92 5.26
CA GLY A 90 -12.32 6.03 4.53
C GLY A 90 -12.99 6.24 3.18
N ALA A 91 -12.53 7.25 2.46
CA ALA A 91 -12.97 7.54 1.10
C ALA A 91 -11.87 7.23 0.08
N THR A 92 -12.28 6.98 -1.16
CA THR A 92 -11.35 6.64 -2.25
C THR A 92 -11.80 7.25 -3.58
N ILE A 93 -10.84 7.51 -4.47
CA ILE A 93 -11.08 8.07 -5.79
C ILE A 93 -10.62 7.07 -6.85
N ALA A 94 -11.55 6.59 -7.67
CA ALA A 94 -11.24 5.76 -8.83
C ALA A 94 -11.22 6.62 -10.10
N VAL A 95 -10.10 6.63 -10.82
CA VAL A 95 -9.98 7.33 -12.09
C VAL A 95 -10.15 6.34 -13.25
N LEU A 96 -11.09 6.59 -14.16
CA LEU A 96 -11.52 5.65 -15.19
C LEU A 96 -10.99 6.05 -16.57
N GLY A 97 -10.58 5.06 -17.37
CA GLY A 97 -10.03 5.22 -18.72
C GLY A 97 -11.10 5.28 -19.82
N ALA A 98 -12.31 5.77 -19.51
CA ALA A 98 -13.41 5.93 -20.46
C ALA A 98 -14.45 6.89 -19.86
N GLY A 99 -15.47 7.28 -20.63
CA GLY A 99 -16.60 8.02 -20.08
C GLY A 99 -17.28 7.24 -18.93
N LEU A 100 -17.70 7.94 -17.86
CA LEU A 100 -18.23 7.29 -16.64
C LEU A 100 -19.40 6.33 -16.95
N PRO A 101 -20.49 6.74 -17.65
CA PRO A 101 -21.58 5.83 -18.04
C PRO A 101 -21.09 4.60 -18.79
N ARG A 102 -20.20 4.80 -19.78
CA ARG A 102 -19.71 3.71 -20.60
C ARG A 102 -18.86 2.73 -19.79
N CYS A 103 -17.98 3.23 -18.94
CA CYS A 103 -17.15 2.39 -18.07
C CYS A 103 -18.03 1.56 -17.12
N LEU A 104 -19.01 2.20 -16.46
CA LEU A 104 -19.93 1.54 -15.53
C LEU A 104 -20.81 0.49 -16.22
N GLN A 105 -21.18 0.71 -17.48
CA GLN A 105 -21.90 -0.27 -18.31
C GLN A 105 -21.05 -1.47 -18.69
N ASP A 106 -19.72 -1.34 -18.81
CA ASP A 106 -18.80 -2.42 -19.19
C ASP A 106 -18.27 -3.20 -17.97
N LEU A 107 -18.37 -2.65 -16.76
CA LEU A 107 -17.98 -3.34 -15.53
C LEU A 107 -18.88 -4.55 -15.22
N ARG A 108 -18.27 -5.62 -14.72
CA ARG A 108 -18.92 -6.91 -14.41
C ARG A 108 -18.50 -7.40 -13.03
N GLY A 109 -19.35 -8.23 -12.42
CA GLY A 109 -19.08 -8.89 -11.14
C GLY A 109 -18.72 -7.93 -10.01
N ARG A 110 -17.76 -8.33 -9.17
CA ARG A 110 -17.31 -7.57 -7.99
C ARG A 110 -16.90 -6.12 -8.29
N ARG A 111 -16.24 -5.87 -9.42
CA ARG A 111 -15.84 -4.49 -9.78
C ARG A 111 -17.02 -3.56 -10.04
N ARG A 112 -18.15 -4.08 -10.53
CA ARG A 112 -19.38 -3.29 -10.72
C ARG A 112 -19.98 -2.89 -9.37
N MET A 113 -19.94 -3.79 -8.38
CA MET A 113 -20.38 -3.48 -7.02
C MET A 113 -19.44 -2.45 -6.39
N LEU A 114 -18.13 -2.70 -6.47
CA LEU A 114 -17.11 -1.79 -5.97
C LEU A 114 -17.24 -0.37 -6.57
N ALA A 115 -17.51 -0.25 -7.87
CA ALA A 115 -17.74 1.05 -8.49
C ALA A 115 -18.92 1.81 -7.87
N ARG A 116 -20.01 1.11 -7.54
CA ARG A 116 -21.17 1.70 -6.87
C ARG A 116 -20.84 2.11 -5.45
N ASP A 117 -20.09 1.27 -4.73
CA ASP A 117 -19.67 1.57 -3.36
C ASP A 117 -18.73 2.78 -3.31
N ILE A 118 -17.84 2.91 -4.30
CA ILE A 118 -16.99 4.10 -4.48
C ILE A 118 -17.83 5.32 -4.85
N ALA A 119 -18.82 5.20 -5.75
CA ALA A 119 -19.69 6.34 -6.07
C ALA A 119 -20.50 6.82 -4.86
N ALA A 120 -20.84 5.93 -3.92
CA ALA A 120 -21.59 6.26 -2.72
C ALA A 120 -20.72 6.86 -1.59
N ASN A 121 -19.46 6.44 -1.46
CA ASN A 121 -18.58 6.78 -0.32
C ASN A 121 -17.24 7.42 -0.75
N GLY A 122 -17.16 7.87 -1.99
CA GLY A 122 -15.93 8.29 -2.65
C GLY A 122 -16.24 9.05 -3.93
N ALA A 123 -15.36 8.94 -4.93
CA ALA A 123 -15.61 9.51 -6.24
C ALA A 123 -15.08 8.64 -7.37
N LEU A 124 -15.87 8.51 -8.43
CA LEU A 124 -15.43 8.06 -9.74
C LEU A 124 -15.11 9.29 -10.59
N VAL A 125 -13.94 9.32 -11.21
CA VAL A 125 -13.45 10.45 -11.99
C VAL A 125 -13.08 9.99 -13.40
N SER A 126 -13.41 10.79 -14.40
CA SER A 126 -12.95 10.57 -15.78
C SER A 126 -12.59 11.90 -16.43
N GLU A 127 -11.57 11.89 -17.28
CA GLU A 127 -11.20 12.98 -18.16
C GLU A 127 -11.82 12.84 -19.56
N PHE A 128 -12.67 11.84 -19.77
CA PHE A 128 -13.28 11.55 -21.05
C PHE A 128 -14.76 11.90 -21.06
N PRO A 129 -15.30 12.41 -22.19
CA PRO A 129 -16.72 12.66 -22.34
C PRO A 129 -17.58 11.45 -21.94
N PRO A 130 -18.80 11.65 -21.41
CA PRO A 130 -19.56 10.58 -20.76
C PRO A 130 -19.78 9.30 -21.59
N GLN A 131 -19.84 9.42 -22.92
CA GLN A 131 -20.06 8.28 -23.82
C GLN A 131 -18.77 7.77 -24.50
N ALA A 132 -17.61 8.34 -24.18
CA ALA A 132 -16.34 7.93 -24.79
C ALA A 132 -16.02 6.46 -24.47
N PRO A 133 -15.74 5.62 -25.49
CA PRO A 133 -15.43 4.21 -25.29
C PRO A 133 -14.03 4.02 -24.69
N PRO A 134 -13.80 2.92 -23.96
CA PRO A 134 -12.45 2.57 -23.51
C PRO A 134 -11.56 2.21 -24.71
N GLN A 135 -10.34 2.74 -24.73
CA GLN A 135 -9.31 2.40 -25.72
C GLN A 135 -7.98 2.14 -25.01
N THR A 136 -7.03 1.46 -25.65
CA THR A 136 -5.75 1.11 -24.98
C THR A 136 -5.01 2.35 -24.47
N TRP A 137 -5.00 3.44 -25.25
CA TRP A 137 -4.32 4.68 -24.87
C TRP A 137 -5.05 5.46 -23.76
N THR A 138 -6.37 5.35 -23.62
CA THR A 138 -7.11 6.08 -22.58
C THR A 138 -6.75 5.58 -21.18
N PHE A 139 -6.43 4.29 -21.03
CA PHE A 139 -5.92 3.75 -19.77
C PHE A 139 -4.52 4.28 -19.42
N ALA A 140 -3.65 4.44 -20.42
CA ALA A 140 -2.32 5.01 -20.22
C ALA A 140 -2.38 6.51 -19.92
N GLN A 141 -3.29 7.24 -20.59
CA GLN A 141 -3.49 8.67 -20.38
C GLN A 141 -4.05 8.96 -18.97
N ARG A 142 -5.09 8.23 -18.57
CA ARG A 142 -5.69 8.34 -17.24
C ARG A 142 -4.68 8.14 -16.10
N ASN A 143 -3.61 7.35 -16.30
CA ASN A 143 -2.59 7.14 -15.28
C ASN A 143 -1.84 8.42 -14.90
N ALA A 144 -1.79 9.40 -15.80
CA ALA A 144 -1.28 10.73 -15.48
C ALA A 144 -2.17 11.41 -14.43
N THR A 145 -3.49 11.34 -14.59
CA THR A 145 -4.48 11.85 -13.63
C THR A 145 -4.39 11.14 -12.29
N ILE A 146 -4.18 9.81 -12.26
CA ILE A 146 -3.93 9.09 -10.99
C ILE A 146 -2.69 9.62 -10.29
N ALA A 147 -1.57 9.76 -11.00
CA ALA A 147 -0.33 10.28 -10.43
C ALA A 147 -0.48 11.73 -9.97
N ALA A 148 -1.24 12.53 -10.72
CA ALA A 148 -1.49 13.95 -10.46
C ALA A 148 -2.50 14.22 -9.34
N LEU A 149 -3.32 13.25 -8.92
CA LEU A 149 -4.16 13.41 -7.72
C LEU A 149 -3.44 13.00 -6.44
N GLY A 150 -2.49 12.06 -6.50
CA GLY A 150 -1.74 11.62 -5.33
C GLY A 150 -0.53 12.50 -5.01
N ALA A 151 -0.29 12.80 -3.73
CA ALA A 151 0.93 13.48 -3.27
C ALA A 151 2.20 12.67 -3.57
N PHE A 152 2.09 11.34 -3.56
CA PHE A 152 3.08 10.39 -4.05
C PHE A 152 2.39 9.11 -4.55
N THR A 153 3.13 8.29 -5.29
CA THR A 153 2.64 7.01 -5.83
C THR A 153 3.35 5.83 -5.19
N VAL A 154 2.59 4.81 -4.77
CA VAL A 154 3.08 3.53 -4.28
C VAL A 154 2.76 2.44 -5.29
N VAL A 155 3.79 1.76 -5.79
CA VAL A 155 3.66 0.59 -6.67
C VAL A 155 3.81 -0.68 -5.84
N VAL A 156 2.73 -1.46 -5.70
CA VAL A 156 2.72 -2.64 -4.81
C VAL A 156 3.33 -3.87 -5.47
N GLU A 157 2.91 -4.20 -6.68
CA GLU A 157 3.48 -5.27 -7.49
C GLU A 157 3.38 -4.86 -8.95
N ALA A 158 4.43 -5.13 -9.72
CA ALA A 158 4.48 -4.78 -11.14
C ALA A 158 5.46 -5.72 -11.86
N PRO A 159 5.01 -6.49 -12.88
CA PRO A 159 5.93 -7.03 -13.87
C PRO A 159 6.59 -5.91 -14.69
N ARG A 160 7.65 -6.27 -15.44
CA ARG A 160 8.49 -5.34 -16.22
C ARG A 160 7.72 -4.38 -17.14
N ASP A 161 6.62 -4.85 -17.74
CA ASP A 161 5.79 -4.07 -18.68
C ASP A 161 4.42 -3.68 -18.07
N SER A 162 4.35 -3.58 -16.74
CA SER A 162 3.11 -3.24 -16.05
C SER A 162 2.68 -1.79 -16.32
N GLY A 163 1.38 -1.59 -16.56
CA GLY A 163 0.79 -0.26 -16.65
C GLY A 163 0.96 0.59 -15.38
N ALA A 164 1.17 -0.03 -14.22
CA ALA A 164 1.48 0.68 -12.97
C ALA A 164 2.82 1.46 -13.05
N LEU A 165 3.77 0.99 -13.86
CA LEU A 165 5.04 1.68 -14.09
C LEU A 165 4.86 2.97 -14.89
N ILE A 166 3.81 3.06 -15.70
CA ILE A 166 3.43 4.29 -16.40
C ILE A 166 2.99 5.35 -15.38
N THR A 167 2.17 4.97 -14.39
CA THR A 167 1.77 5.86 -13.29
C THR A 167 3.00 6.34 -12.50
N ALA A 168 3.93 5.45 -12.18
CA ALA A 168 5.18 5.80 -11.52
C ALA A 168 6.01 6.80 -12.37
N ALA A 169 6.10 6.59 -13.68
CA ALA A 169 6.80 7.51 -14.58
C ALA A 169 6.16 8.90 -14.60
N TYR A 170 4.81 9.00 -14.62
CA TYR A 170 4.12 10.28 -14.51
C TYR A 170 4.36 10.97 -13.17
N ALA A 171 4.28 10.23 -12.05
CA ALA A 171 4.56 10.79 -10.73
C ALA A 171 5.98 11.41 -10.67
N ARG A 172 6.98 10.73 -11.24
CA ARG A 172 8.34 11.27 -11.34
C ARG A 172 8.43 12.53 -12.20
N ARG A 173 7.77 12.55 -13.36
CA ARG A 173 7.73 13.74 -14.25
C ARG A 173 7.11 14.94 -13.55
N LEU A 174 6.15 14.70 -12.66
CA LEU A 174 5.51 15.72 -11.81
C LEU A 174 6.36 16.11 -10.60
N GLY A 175 7.56 15.56 -10.43
CA GLY A 175 8.41 15.81 -9.25
C GLY A 175 7.86 15.20 -7.95
N ARG A 176 6.94 14.23 -8.04
CA ARG A 176 6.30 13.60 -6.89
C ARG A 176 7.01 12.33 -6.48
N GLY A 177 6.93 12.01 -5.19
CA GLY A 177 7.53 10.81 -4.63
C GLY A 177 7.01 9.54 -5.32
N VAL A 178 7.90 8.61 -5.59
CA VAL A 178 7.55 7.26 -6.01
C VAL A 178 8.14 6.27 -5.02
N TYR A 179 7.28 5.37 -4.58
CA TYR A 179 7.60 4.30 -3.66
C TYR A 179 7.24 2.97 -4.31
N ALA A 180 8.04 1.95 -4.04
CA ALA A 180 7.79 0.61 -4.54
C ALA A 180 7.96 -0.40 -3.41
N ILE A 181 7.11 -1.42 -3.42
CA ILE A 181 7.22 -2.52 -2.45
C ILE A 181 8.26 -3.51 -2.97
N PRO A 182 9.33 -3.79 -2.20
CA PRO A 182 10.32 -4.78 -2.59
C PRO A 182 9.70 -6.17 -2.57
N GLY A 183 10.12 -7.01 -3.51
CA GLY A 183 9.71 -8.41 -3.55
C GLY A 183 10.88 -9.35 -3.87
N PRO A 184 10.66 -10.67 -3.85
CA PRO A 184 11.71 -11.65 -4.09
C PRO A 184 12.39 -11.44 -5.45
N VAL A 185 13.73 -11.53 -5.49
CA VAL A 185 14.48 -11.51 -6.75
C VAL A 185 14.09 -12.76 -7.57
N GLY A 186 13.82 -12.57 -8.86
CA GLY A 186 13.35 -13.64 -9.76
C GLY A 186 11.84 -13.85 -9.76
N ALA A 187 11.07 -13.21 -8.87
CA ALA A 187 9.62 -13.22 -8.96
C ALA A 187 9.15 -12.23 -10.03
N SER A 188 8.47 -12.73 -11.08
CA SER A 188 8.00 -11.92 -12.21
C SER A 188 7.08 -10.77 -11.80
N GLY A 189 6.29 -10.94 -10.73
CA GLY A 189 5.42 -9.89 -10.17
C GLY A 189 6.17 -8.74 -9.49
N SER A 190 7.46 -8.91 -9.19
CA SER A 190 8.29 -7.93 -8.46
C SER A 190 9.41 -7.33 -9.32
N GLU A 191 9.58 -7.78 -10.57
CA GLU A 191 10.63 -7.25 -11.45
C GLU A 191 10.55 -5.74 -11.66
N GLY A 192 9.35 -5.21 -11.88
CA GLY A 192 9.12 -3.78 -12.09
C GLY A 192 9.31 -2.97 -10.81
N THR A 193 8.84 -3.45 -9.66
CA THR A 193 9.05 -2.75 -8.38
C THR A 193 10.52 -2.75 -7.98
N ASN A 194 11.19 -3.89 -8.05
CA ASN A 194 12.62 -4.00 -7.77
C ASN A 194 13.46 -3.19 -8.78
N GLY A 195 13.07 -3.17 -10.06
CA GLY A 195 13.70 -2.36 -11.10
C GLY A 195 13.58 -0.86 -10.82
N LEU A 196 12.41 -0.38 -10.37
CA LEU A 196 12.24 1.02 -9.94
C LEU A 196 13.15 1.38 -8.77
N ILE A 197 13.30 0.48 -7.79
CA ILE A 197 14.17 0.69 -6.63
C ILE A 197 15.64 0.72 -7.07
N ALA A 198 16.08 -0.28 -7.83
CA ALA A 198 17.47 -0.41 -8.27
C ALA A 198 17.93 0.76 -9.16
N SER A 199 17.03 1.34 -9.95
CA SER A 199 17.31 2.50 -10.80
C SER A 199 17.23 3.85 -10.06
N GLY A 200 16.94 3.86 -8.76
CA GLY A 200 16.72 5.10 -8.00
C GLY A 200 15.44 5.86 -8.39
N HIS A 201 14.58 5.23 -9.19
CA HIS A 201 13.32 5.80 -9.65
C HIS A 201 12.20 5.69 -8.63
N ALA A 202 12.35 4.82 -7.63
CA ALA A 202 11.49 4.74 -6.46
C ALA A 202 12.30 4.48 -5.20
N ARG A 203 11.79 4.93 -4.05
CA ARG A 203 12.28 4.50 -2.74
C ARG A 203 11.55 3.23 -2.32
N ALA A 204 12.26 2.29 -1.69
CA ALA A 204 11.59 1.13 -1.10
C ALA A 204 10.64 1.60 0.02
N LEU A 205 9.40 1.11 0.03
CA LEU A 205 8.45 1.30 1.12
C LEU A 205 8.38 0.03 1.96
N ILE A 206 8.84 0.12 3.20
CA ILE A 206 8.96 -1.02 4.12
C ILE A 206 7.84 -0.97 5.16
N GLY A 207 6.66 -1.43 4.74
CA GLY A 207 5.50 -1.60 5.63
C GLY A 207 4.71 -0.33 5.97
N ALA A 208 3.63 -0.50 6.73
CA ALA A 208 2.70 0.57 7.06
C ALA A 208 3.26 1.64 8.01
N ALA A 209 4.25 1.31 8.85
CA ALA A 209 4.87 2.27 9.76
C ALA A 209 5.59 3.39 8.98
N MET A 210 6.39 3.02 7.98
CA MET A 210 7.02 4.00 7.10
C MET A 210 5.97 4.83 6.34
N LEU A 211 4.87 4.21 5.91
CA LEU A 211 3.77 4.94 5.27
C LEU A 211 3.15 6.00 6.21
N ARG A 212 2.95 5.67 7.50
CA ARG A 212 2.43 6.63 8.50
C ARG A 212 3.35 7.84 8.63
N GLU A 213 4.66 7.61 8.71
CA GLU A 213 5.67 8.67 8.79
C GLU A 213 5.64 9.57 7.56
N LEU A 214 5.59 8.99 6.35
CA LEU A 214 5.45 9.73 5.10
C LEU A 214 4.15 10.54 5.04
N LEU A 215 3.11 10.05 5.71
CA LEU A 215 1.83 10.73 5.84
C LEU A 215 1.79 11.72 7.01
N GLY A 216 2.92 12.03 7.65
CA GLY A 216 3.01 13.07 8.67
C GLY A 216 2.46 12.66 10.03
N GLN A 217 2.19 11.36 10.24
CA GLN A 217 2.04 10.80 11.57
C GLN A 217 3.36 10.13 11.95
N PRO A 218 4.20 10.79 12.77
CA PRO A 218 5.44 10.17 13.22
C PRO A 218 5.08 8.85 13.91
N ARG A 219 5.96 7.85 13.77
CA ARG A 219 5.89 6.63 14.57
C ARG A 219 5.68 7.08 16.01
N GLU A 220 4.54 6.74 16.62
CA GLU A 220 4.49 6.69 18.08
C GLU A 220 5.72 5.88 18.43
N ALA A 221 6.70 6.54 19.07
CA ALA A 221 7.91 5.87 19.50
C ALA A 221 7.39 4.66 20.23
N ALA A 222 7.54 3.47 19.63
CA ALA A 222 6.98 2.27 20.21
C ALA A 222 7.50 2.30 21.63
N ALA A 223 6.61 2.50 22.62
CA ALA A 223 6.97 2.36 24.01
C ALA A 223 7.74 1.05 24.02
N PRO A 224 9.03 1.06 24.39
CA PRO A 224 9.95 -0.03 24.07
C PRO A 224 9.18 -1.27 24.41
N ALA A 225 8.84 -2.08 23.39
CA ALA A 225 8.05 -3.27 23.62
C ALA A 225 8.82 -3.94 24.75
N VAL A 226 8.20 -4.10 25.91
CA VAL A 226 8.85 -4.79 27.01
C VAL A 226 8.90 -6.21 26.51
N VAL A 227 9.95 -6.50 25.71
CA VAL A 227 10.17 -7.79 25.12
C VAL A 227 10.30 -8.67 26.33
N SER A 228 9.31 -9.53 26.53
CA SER A 228 9.28 -10.39 27.70
C SER A 228 10.60 -11.15 27.75
N LEU A 229 11.11 -11.37 28.96
CA LEU A 229 12.33 -12.17 29.12
C LEU A 229 12.18 -13.55 28.44
N ASP A 230 10.94 -14.08 28.41
CA ASP A 230 10.54 -15.25 27.64
C ASP A 230 10.92 -15.13 26.15
N ALA A 231 10.53 -14.04 25.48
CA ALA A 231 10.82 -13.82 24.06
C ALA A 231 12.32 -13.60 23.80
N ARG A 232 13.01 -12.84 24.66
CA ARG A 232 14.46 -12.62 24.52
C ARG A 232 15.25 -13.92 24.63
N LEU A 233 14.84 -14.83 25.53
CA LEU A 233 15.48 -16.14 25.68
C LEU A 233 15.22 -17.05 24.46
N LEU A 234 13.98 -17.07 23.96
CA LEU A 234 13.63 -17.85 22.77
C LEU A 234 14.33 -17.36 21.50
N ASP A 235 14.57 -16.06 21.37
CA ASP A 235 15.35 -15.49 20.27
C ASP A 235 16.84 -15.83 20.41
N ALA A 236 17.40 -15.79 21.62
CA ALA A 236 18.78 -16.22 21.85
C ALA A 236 19.00 -17.69 21.47
N LEU A 237 18.02 -18.56 21.75
CA LEU A 237 18.05 -19.97 21.36
C LEU A 237 17.70 -20.23 19.89
N ALA A 238 17.16 -19.23 19.16
CA ALA A 238 16.93 -19.35 17.73
C ALA A 238 18.24 -19.38 16.92
N ALA A 239 19.33 -18.82 17.48
CA ALA A 239 20.66 -18.86 16.89
C ALA A 239 21.39 -20.21 17.10
N GLY A 240 20.90 -21.06 18.02
CA GLY A 240 21.43 -22.39 18.29
C GLY A 240 21.38 -22.78 19.78
N PRO A 241 21.75 -24.03 20.12
CA PRO A 241 21.79 -24.50 21.50
C PRO A 241 22.79 -23.71 22.35
N ALA A 242 22.39 -23.30 23.55
CA ALA A 242 23.23 -22.53 24.47
C ALA A 242 23.12 -23.00 25.92
N ASP A 243 24.19 -22.89 26.69
CA ASP A 243 24.17 -23.11 28.14
C ASP A 243 23.60 -21.89 28.91
N ALA A 244 23.28 -22.11 30.18
CA ALA A 244 22.71 -21.08 31.04
C ALA A 244 23.64 -19.87 31.24
N ASP A 245 24.95 -20.07 31.33
CA ASP A 245 25.93 -18.99 31.54
C ASP A 245 26.05 -18.08 30.31
N THR A 246 25.98 -18.67 29.12
CA THR A 246 25.98 -17.96 27.85
C THR A 246 24.69 -17.16 27.67
N LEU A 247 23.54 -17.72 28.04
CA LEU A 247 22.26 -17.02 28.06
C LEU A 247 22.23 -15.90 29.13
N ALA A 248 22.80 -16.12 30.31
CA ALA A 248 22.87 -15.11 31.37
C ALA A 248 23.67 -13.89 30.91
N ARG A 249 24.85 -14.13 30.29
CA ARG A 249 25.71 -13.07 29.75
C ARG A 249 25.07 -12.32 28.59
N SER A 250 24.50 -13.05 27.62
CA SER A 250 23.90 -12.42 26.42
C SER A 250 22.63 -11.63 26.75
N LEU A 251 21.86 -12.07 27.75
CA LEU A 251 20.62 -11.42 28.17
C LEU A 251 20.83 -10.39 29.29
N GLY A 252 22.02 -10.34 29.89
CA GLY A 252 22.32 -9.48 31.04
C GLY A 252 21.48 -9.83 32.27
N LEU A 253 21.22 -11.12 32.49
CA LEU A 253 20.36 -11.60 33.59
C LEU A 253 21.20 -12.25 34.69
N ALA A 254 20.85 -11.95 35.94
CA ALA A 254 21.34 -12.70 37.09
C ALA A 254 20.79 -14.15 37.05
N ALA A 255 21.57 -15.10 37.54
CA ALA A 255 21.21 -16.53 37.53
C ALA A 255 19.80 -16.84 38.08
N PRO A 256 19.30 -16.22 39.17
CA PRO A 256 17.95 -16.49 39.69
C PRO A 256 16.83 -16.05 38.74
N ALA A 257 17.01 -14.91 38.07
CA ALA A 257 16.04 -14.40 37.10
C ALA A 257 16.00 -15.29 35.85
N LEU A 258 17.18 -15.72 35.37
CA LEU A 258 17.29 -16.63 34.24
C LEU A 258 16.65 -18.00 34.54
N ALA A 259 16.93 -18.57 35.72
CA ALA A 259 16.36 -19.86 36.14
C ALA A 259 14.81 -19.84 36.17
N THR A 260 14.23 -18.73 36.61
CA THR A 260 12.76 -18.54 36.63
C THR A 260 12.16 -18.56 35.21
N VAL A 261 12.83 -17.92 34.25
CA VAL A 261 12.38 -17.88 32.85
C VAL A 261 12.57 -19.24 32.18
N ILE A 262 13.71 -19.90 32.39
CA ILE A 262 13.99 -21.26 31.89
C ILE A 262 12.91 -22.22 32.38
N ALA A 263 12.68 -22.28 33.70
CA ALA A 263 11.70 -23.20 34.29
C ALA A 263 10.31 -23.01 33.68
N ARG A 264 9.87 -21.75 33.52
CA ARG A 264 8.58 -21.43 32.90
C ARG A 264 8.50 -21.90 31.44
N LEU A 265 9.55 -21.69 30.65
CA LEU A 265 9.58 -22.08 29.24
C LEU A 265 9.68 -23.59 29.05
N VAL A 266 10.36 -24.30 29.96
CA VAL A 266 10.40 -25.77 30.01
C VAL A 266 9.01 -26.31 30.33
N ILE A 267 8.32 -25.77 31.33
CA ILE A 267 6.94 -26.16 31.69
C ILE A 267 5.97 -25.94 30.51
N ARG A 268 6.14 -24.85 29.77
CA ARG A 268 5.35 -24.57 28.54
C ARG A 268 5.77 -25.42 27.33
N GLY A 269 6.82 -26.23 27.45
CA GLY A 269 7.35 -27.05 26.35
C GLY A 269 8.01 -26.26 25.22
N ALA A 270 8.37 -24.99 25.44
CA ALA A 270 8.98 -24.12 24.43
C ALA A 270 10.50 -24.31 24.29
N ILE A 271 11.15 -24.83 25.34
CA ILE A 271 12.57 -25.17 25.35
C ILE A 271 12.77 -26.54 26.01
N THR A 272 13.85 -27.23 25.68
CA THR A 272 14.26 -28.51 26.26
C THR A 272 15.77 -28.54 26.48
N SER A 273 16.24 -29.42 27.37
CA SER A 273 17.67 -29.72 27.47
C SER A 273 18.07 -30.78 26.46
N ALA A 274 19.18 -30.55 25.75
CA ALA A 274 19.84 -31.53 24.92
C ALA A 274 20.69 -32.50 25.78
N PRO A 275 21.12 -33.66 25.23
CA PRO A 275 21.95 -34.64 25.94
C PRO A 275 23.27 -34.07 26.46
N ASP A 276 23.78 -32.99 25.85
CA ASP A 276 25.01 -32.30 26.24
C ASP A 276 24.79 -31.22 27.31
N GLY A 277 23.58 -31.11 27.86
CA GLY A 277 23.24 -30.15 28.91
C GLY A 277 22.90 -28.74 28.42
N ARG A 278 22.98 -28.47 27.11
CA ARG A 278 22.57 -27.16 26.55
C ARG A 278 21.06 -27.06 26.39
N LEU A 279 20.53 -25.85 26.50
CA LEU A 279 19.13 -25.57 26.23
C LEU A 279 18.91 -25.38 24.73
N VAL A 280 17.80 -25.90 24.23
CA VAL A 280 17.39 -25.84 22.83
C VAL A 280 15.95 -25.40 22.75
N ARG A 281 15.64 -24.56 21.77
CA ARG A 281 14.25 -24.23 21.43
C ARG A 281 13.58 -25.45 20.78
N ARG A 282 12.34 -25.75 21.18
CA ARG A 282 11.50 -26.76 20.53
C ARG A 282 10.79 -26.21 19.31
#